data_AF-A0A550GYD4-F1
#
_entry.id   AF-A0A550GYD4-F1
#
_cell.length_a   1.000
_cell.length_b   1.000
_cell.length_c   1.000
_cell.angle_alpha   90.00
_cell.angle_beta   90.00
_cell.angle_gamma   90.00
#
_symmetry.space_group_name_H-M   'P 1'
#
loop_
_entity.id
_entity.type
_entity.pdbx_description
1 polymer ?
#
loop_
_entity_poly.entity_id
_entity_poly.type
_entity_poly.pdbx_seq_one_letter_code
_entity_poly.pdbx_strand_id
1 'polypeptide(L)'
;MIVYRVSFRGSSINLRLIAVPANKLYEKAKRLVESHRVEALGQGVYNIIGDHGTYTVVQDYTGKWSCSCPGFMKKGHCSHIAAVMILTRMKRRQKPKQS
;
A
#
# COMPACT_ATOMS: atom_id res chain seq x y z
N MET A 1 -28.05 7.82 -9.53
CA MET A 1 -26.64 7.43 -9.24
C MET A 1 -25.97 8.60 -8.54
N ILE A 2 -25.60 8.45 -7.27
CA ILE A 2 -25.04 9.55 -6.47
C ILE A 2 -23.51 9.42 -6.48
N VAL A 3 -22.84 10.44 -7.01
CA VAL A 3 -21.37 10.53 -7.08
C VAL A 3 -20.92 11.51 -6.00
N TYR A 4 -20.37 11.00 -4.89
CA TYR A 4 -19.81 11.87 -3.85
C TYR A 4 -18.40 12.32 -4.27
N ARG A 5 -18.27 13.62 -4.58
CA ARG A 5 -17.02 14.26 -4.99
C ARG A 5 -16.41 14.98 -3.80
N VAL A 6 -15.38 14.39 -3.19
CA VAL A 6 -14.57 15.04 -2.14
C VAL A 6 -13.26 15.49 -2.75
N SER A 7 -13.05 16.81 -2.82
CA SER A 7 -11.84 17.42 -3.35
C SER A 7 -10.81 17.60 -2.22
N PHE A 8 -9.61 17.05 -2.37
CA PHE A 8 -8.47 17.37 -1.51
C PHE A 8 -7.36 18.00 -2.36
N ARG A 9 -6.93 19.20 -1.97
CA ARG A 9 -5.99 20.07 -2.68
C ARG A 9 -4.69 19.33 -3.06
N GLY A 10 -4.39 19.30 -4.36
CA GLY A 10 -3.01 19.40 -4.85
C GLY A 10 -2.28 18.13 -5.30
N SER A 11 -2.87 16.94 -5.25
CA SER A 11 -2.27 15.75 -5.88
C SER A 11 -3.32 14.71 -6.23
N SER A 12 -3.55 14.53 -7.52
CA SER A 12 -4.54 13.62 -8.12
C SER A 12 -4.13 12.16 -7.98
N ILE A 13 -3.97 11.65 -6.75
CA ILE A 13 -3.93 10.21 -6.51
C ILE A 13 -5.37 9.72 -6.38
N ASN A 14 -5.84 8.97 -7.38
CA ASN A 14 -7.07 8.18 -7.31
C ASN A 14 -6.88 7.05 -6.29
N LEU A 15 -6.77 7.40 -5.01
CA LEU A 15 -6.74 6.48 -3.91
C LEU A 15 -8.14 6.48 -3.32
N ARG A 16 -9.00 5.59 -3.84
CA ARG A 16 -10.08 5.05 -3.01
C ARG A 16 -9.36 4.47 -1.79
N LEU A 17 -9.28 5.24 -0.71
CA LEU A 17 -9.10 4.75 0.64
C LEU A 17 -10.27 3.80 0.83
N ILE A 18 -10.05 2.54 0.43
CA ILE A 18 -10.91 1.45 0.82
C ILE A 18 -10.84 1.55 2.34
N ALA A 19 -11.94 2.00 2.95
CA ALA A 19 -12.27 1.56 4.28
C ALA A 19 -12.33 0.05 4.14
N VAL A 20 -11.16 -0.60 4.21
CA VAL A 20 -11.05 -2.03 4.25
C VAL A 20 -11.88 -2.32 5.50
N PRO A 21 -12.99 -3.07 5.38
CA PRO A 21 -13.74 -3.45 6.57
C PRO A 21 -12.73 -4.08 7.53
N ALA A 22 -13.00 -4.12 8.82
CA ALA A 22 -12.17 -4.81 9.82
C ALA A 22 -12.05 -6.32 9.48
N ASN A 23 -11.33 -6.62 8.40
CA ASN A 23 -11.29 -7.84 7.62
C ASN A 23 -9.85 -8.27 7.61
N LYS A 24 -9.64 -9.58 7.70
CA LYS A 24 -8.36 -10.33 7.67
C LYS A 24 -7.25 -9.74 6.77
N LEU A 25 -7.60 -9.01 5.71
CA LEU A 25 -6.64 -8.28 4.86
C LEU A 25 -5.86 -7.19 5.61
N TYR A 26 -6.54 -6.36 6.42
CA TYR A 26 -5.89 -5.31 7.21
C TYR A 26 -5.01 -5.89 8.31
N GLU A 27 -5.50 -6.92 9.02
CA GLU A 27 -4.72 -7.63 10.03
C GLU A 27 -3.47 -8.26 9.43
N LYS A 28 -3.59 -8.92 8.27
CA LYS A 28 -2.45 -9.47 7.54
C LYS A 28 -1.48 -8.38 7.10
N ALA A 29 -1.99 -7.23 6.63
CA ALA A 29 -1.16 -6.09 6.28
C ALA A 29 -0.37 -5.55 7.48
N LYS A 30 -1.04 -5.38 8.64
CA LYS A 30 -0.41 -4.95 9.89
C LYS A 30 0.68 -5.92 10.34
N ARG A 31 0.37 -7.22 10.34
CA ARG A 31 1.33 -8.29 10.69
C ARG A 31 2.58 -8.25 9.81
N LEU A 32 2.44 -8.01 8.50
CA LEU A 32 3.58 -7.90 7.58
C LEU A 32 4.48 -6.72 7.92
N VAL A 33 3.89 -5.58 8.31
CA VAL A 33 4.65 -4.38 8.73
C VAL A 33 5.35 -4.61 10.07
N GLU A 34 4.64 -5.15 11.05
CA GLU A 34 5.16 -5.41 12.41
C GLU A 34 6.27 -6.47 12.42
N SER A 35 6.17 -7.50 11.58
CA SER A 35 7.18 -8.55 11.46
C SER A 35 8.40 -8.16 10.60
N HIS A 36 8.50 -6.90 10.19
CA HIS A 36 9.58 -6.39 9.32
C HIS A 36 9.78 -7.20 8.03
N ARG A 37 8.69 -7.80 7.52
CA ARG A 37 8.69 -8.58 6.26
C ARG A 37 8.48 -7.71 5.02
N VAL A 38 8.60 -6.40 5.16
CA VAL A 38 8.46 -5.42 4.07
C VAL A 38 9.78 -4.65 3.96
N GLU A 39 10.49 -4.93 2.89
CA GLU A 39 11.78 -4.32 2.57
C GLU A 39 11.58 -3.34 1.41
N ALA A 40 12.14 -2.13 1.53
CA ALA A 40 12.10 -1.15 0.46
C ALA A 40 13.38 -1.27 -0.35
N LEU A 41 13.26 -1.66 -1.63
CA LEU A 41 14.40 -1.77 -2.54
C LEU A 41 14.79 -0.42 -3.16
N GLY A 42 13.92 0.59 -3.04
CA GLY A 42 14.14 1.94 -3.57
C GLY A 42 13.33 2.21 -4.84
N GLN A 43 13.25 3.47 -5.25
CA GLN A 43 12.54 3.92 -6.47
C GLN A 43 11.05 3.49 -6.54
N GLY A 44 10.38 3.38 -5.39
CA GLY A 44 8.98 2.91 -5.34
C GLY A 44 8.81 1.39 -5.45
N VAL A 45 9.91 0.63 -5.40
CA VAL A 45 9.91 -0.83 -5.38
C VAL A 45 10.05 -1.34 -3.95
N TYR A 46 9.23 -2.32 -3.61
CA TYR A 46 9.18 -2.96 -2.31
C TYR A 46 9.15 -4.48 -2.48
N ASN A 47 9.92 -5.16 -1.64
CA ASN A 47 9.93 -6.60 -1.51
C ASN A 47 9.15 -7.02 -0.27
N ILE A 48 8.18 -7.91 -0.41
CA ILE A 48 7.31 -8.34 0.68
C ILE A 48 7.38 -9.86 0.80
N ILE A 49 7.78 -10.33 1.98
CA ILE A 49 7.81 -11.75 2.31
C ILE A 49 6.44 -12.13 2.89
N GLY A 50 5.59 -12.72 2.04
CA GLY A 50 4.27 -13.21 2.41
C GLY A 50 4.29 -14.68 2.88
N ASP A 51 3.13 -15.17 3.29
CA ASP A 51 2.98 -16.57 3.74
C ASP A 51 3.15 -17.59 2.59
N HIS A 52 2.93 -17.15 1.36
CA HIS A 52 2.95 -17.99 0.15
C HIS A 52 4.17 -17.70 -0.74
N GLY A 53 5.18 -17.03 -0.20
CA GLY A 53 6.39 -16.64 -0.91
C GLY A 53 6.61 -15.13 -0.93
N THR A 54 7.62 -14.73 -1.70
CA THR A 54 8.06 -13.35 -1.81
C THR A 54 7.39 -12.67 -2.99
N TYR A 55 6.83 -11.49 -2.76
CA TYR A 55 6.11 -10.69 -3.75
C TYR A 55 6.70 -9.31 -3.85
N THR A 56 6.71 -8.77 -5.05
CA THR A 56 7.19 -7.41 -5.31
C THR A 56 5.99 -6.49 -5.48
N VAL A 57 6.05 -5.34 -4.81
CA VAL A 57 5.13 -4.23 -4.98
C VAL A 57 5.89 -3.10 -5.65
N VAL A 58 5.33 -2.57 -6.74
CA VAL A 58 5.93 -1.49 -7.51
C VAL A 58 4.95 -0.32 -7.54
N GLN A 59 5.46 0.87 -7.23
CA GLN A 59 4.79 2.13 -7.51
C GLN A 59 5.25 2.65 -8.86
N ASP A 60 4.30 2.85 -9.75
CA ASP A 60 4.55 3.44 -11.05
C ASP A 60 4.73 4.97 -10.97
N TYR A 61 5.29 5.59 -12.00
CA TYR A 61 5.48 7.05 -12.08
C TYR A 61 4.15 7.83 -12.01
N THR A 62 3.05 7.17 -12.40
CA THR A 62 1.68 7.69 -12.29
C THR A 62 1.14 7.67 -10.85
N GLY A 63 1.86 7.08 -9.91
CA GLY A 63 1.44 6.89 -8.52
C GLY A 63 0.55 5.66 -8.30
N LYS A 64 0.35 4.82 -9.32
CA LYS A 64 -0.41 3.57 -9.23
C LYS A 64 0.45 2.47 -8.57
N TRP A 65 -0.17 1.68 -7.70
CA TRP A 65 0.46 0.55 -7.02
C TRP A 65 0.09 -0.77 -7.69
N SER A 66 1.09 -1.60 -7.95
CA SER A 66 0.92 -2.94 -8.52
C SER A 66 1.65 -3.97 -7.67
N CYS A 67 1.10 -5.18 -7.56
CA CYS A 67 1.71 -6.28 -6.82
C CYS A 67 1.71 -7.56 -7.64
N SER A 68 2.80 -8.32 -7.59
CA SER A 68 2.93 -9.62 -8.28
C SER A 68 2.15 -10.77 -7.63
N CYS A 69 1.42 -10.53 -6.54
CA CYS A 69 0.70 -11.59 -5.84
C CYS A 69 -0.60 -12.02 -6.56
N PRO A 70 -1.01 -13.30 -6.45
CA PRO A 70 -2.22 -13.79 -7.12
C PRO A 70 -3.50 -13.12 -6.62
N GLY A 71 -3.52 -12.65 -5.36
CA GLY A 71 -4.65 -11.91 -4.81
C GLY A 71 -4.89 -10.58 -5.52
N PHE A 72 -3.82 -9.87 -5.86
CA PHE A 72 -3.90 -8.63 -6.61
C PHE A 72 -4.29 -8.88 -8.07
N MET A 73 -3.71 -9.89 -8.72
CA MET A 73 -4.05 -10.23 -10.10
C MET A 73 -5.54 -10.60 -10.27
N LYS A 74 -6.13 -11.28 -9.27
CA LYS A 74 -7.55 -11.69 -9.32
C LYS A 74 -8.54 -10.60 -8.93
N LYS A 75 -8.20 -9.74 -7.95
CA LYS A 75 -9.16 -8.82 -7.31
C LYS A 75 -8.80 -7.33 -7.42
N GLY A 76 -7.60 -7.00 -7.91
CA GLY A 76 -7.07 -5.63 -7.95
C GLY A 76 -6.71 -5.04 -6.58
N HIS A 77 -6.78 -5.82 -5.49
CA HIS A 77 -6.41 -5.39 -4.14
C HIS A 77 -5.80 -6.55 -3.34
N CYS A 78 -4.84 -6.25 -2.46
CA CYS A 78 -4.18 -7.26 -1.63
C CYS A 78 -3.65 -6.67 -0.32
N SER A 79 -3.37 -7.55 0.65
CA SER A 79 -2.73 -7.16 1.92
C SER A 79 -1.33 -6.58 1.75
N HIS A 80 -0.60 -6.97 0.69
CA HIS A 80 0.78 -6.51 0.46
C HIS A 80 0.83 -5.02 0.11
N ILE A 81 -0.04 -4.54 -0.79
CA ILE A 81 -0.14 -3.11 -1.11
C ILE A 81 -0.60 -2.32 0.12
N ALA A 82 -1.57 -2.86 0.86
CA ALA A 82 -2.03 -2.23 2.10
C ALA A 82 -0.88 -2.08 3.12
N ALA A 83 -0.03 -3.11 3.27
CA ALA A 83 1.14 -3.08 4.15
C ALA A 83 2.14 -1.99 3.72
N VAL A 84 2.46 -1.92 2.43
CA VAL A 84 3.37 -0.89 1.89
C VAL A 84 2.79 0.52 2.07
N MET A 85 1.49 0.71 1.88
CA MET A 85 0.83 1.99 2.12
C MET A 85 0.90 2.41 3.59
N ILE A 86 0.69 1.48 4.52
CA ILE A 86 0.82 1.73 5.97
C ILE A 86 2.26 2.13 6.29
N LEU A 87 3.25 1.34 5.84
CA LEU A 87 4.67 1.61 6.07
C LEU A 87 5.10 2.97 5.49
N THR A 88 4.65 3.28 4.27
CA THR A 88 4.98 4.54 3.59
C THR A 88 4.39 5.75 4.31
N ARG A 89 3.15 5.64 4.82
CA ARG A 89 2.54 6.69 5.65
C ARG A 89 3.29 6.88 6.98
N MET A 90 3.72 5.79 7.61
CA MET A 90 4.52 5.86 8.84
C MET A 90 5.87 6.54 8.59
N LYS A 91 6.60 6.14 7.54
CA LYS A 91 7.89 6.75 7.18
C LYS A 91 7.77 8.23 6.81
N ARG A 92 6.71 8.65 6.11
CA ARG A 92 6.46 10.07 5.80
C ARG A 92 6.19 10.92 7.05
N ARG A 93 5.52 10.37 8.05
CA ARG A 93 5.31 11.04 9.35
C ARG A 93 6.60 11.20 10.15
N GLN A 94 7.56 10.30 9.97
CA GLN A 94 8.83 10.29 10.69
C GLN A 94 9.92 11.13 10.05
N LYS A 95 9.74 11.67 8.83
CA LYS A 95 10.71 12.61 8.27
C LYS A 95 10.51 13.95 9.01
N PRO A 96 11.43 14.39 9.89
CA PRO A 96 11.33 15.71 10.48
C PRO A 96 11.30 16.73 9.35
N LYS A 97 10.48 17.76 9.51
CA LYS A 97 10.45 18.94 8.66
C LYS A 97 11.87 19.52 8.74
N GLN A 98 12.69 19.21 7.74
CA GLN A 98 14.03 19.76 7.66
C GLN A 98 13.84 21.23 7.32
N SER A 99 14.09 22.05 8.34
CA SER A 99 13.99 23.51 8.43
C SER A 99 14.84 24.22 7.39
#